data_AF-A0A084SN26-F1
#
_entry.id   AF-A0A084SN26-F1
#
_cell.length_a   1.000
_cell.length_b   1.000
_cell.length_c   1.000
_cell.angle_alpha   90.00
_cell.angle_beta   90.00
_cell.angle_gamma   90.00
#
_symmetry.space_group_name_H-M   'P 1'
#
loop_
_entity.id
_entity.type
_entity.pdbx_description
1 polymer ?
#
loop_
_entity_poly.entity_id
_entity_poly.type
_entity_poly.pdbx_seq_one_letter_code
_entity_poly.pdbx_strand_id
1 'polypeptide(L)'
;MSEGFFLFPFETQEGRGIVTVNEEWRWDWSDPFRGLLVFAKEQALAYYFATVPGLADEQGIQPVVWIDTYEDLYALPIASSIDRFFDTYSHSLERQVELIREDSEFKARLETESGPPAPDSLRALWSKDIPRINFPWEVPDLIARDESLVRLLRAGRFDFLMDGCEDAHEWVGKVLAAVST
;
A
#
# COMPACT_ATOMS: atom_id res chain seq x y z
N MET A 1 18.33 7.77 2.81
CA MET A 1 17.47 7.51 3.99
C MET A 1 16.92 6.11 3.78
N SER A 2 17.10 5.19 4.72
CA SER A 2 16.47 3.87 4.61
C SER A 2 14.96 4.06 4.75
N GLU A 3 14.20 3.77 3.70
CA GLU A 3 12.74 3.67 3.73
C GLU A 3 12.38 2.51 4.67
N GLY A 4 12.11 2.84 5.93
CA GLY A 4 11.72 1.86 6.94
C GLY A 4 10.20 1.69 6.95
N PHE A 5 9.73 0.47 6.70
CA PHE A 5 8.37 0.06 7.07
C PHE A 5 8.33 -0.21 8.57
N PHE A 6 7.53 0.56 9.32
CA PHE A 6 7.23 0.21 10.71
C PHE A 6 6.00 -0.70 10.74
N LEU A 7 6.25 -2.00 10.81
CA LEU A 7 5.22 -3.00 11.10
C LEU A 7 5.12 -3.17 12.61
N PHE A 8 3.95 -2.83 13.14
CA PHE A 8 3.64 -2.79 14.57
C PHE A 8 4.43 -1.70 15.32
N PRO A 9 3.82 -1.00 16.29
CA PRO A 9 4.53 -0.05 17.13
C PRO A 9 5.47 -0.81 18.09
N PHE A 10 6.62 -1.25 17.57
CA PHE A 10 7.70 -1.82 18.38
C PHE A 10 8.74 -0.75 18.66
N GLU A 11 8.39 0.11 19.61
CA GLU A 11 9.24 0.42 20.76
C GLU A 11 8.40 1.28 21.71
N THR A 12 8.08 0.71 22.85
CA THR A 12 7.62 1.46 24.01
C THR A 12 8.79 2.30 24.52
N GLN A 13 9.11 3.40 23.84
CA GLN A 13 9.58 4.56 24.58
C GLN A 13 8.44 4.90 25.55
N GLU A 14 8.57 4.40 26.79
CA GLU A 14 7.73 4.66 27.96
C GLU A 14 6.42 3.86 28.11
N GLY A 15 6.39 2.57 27.79
CA GLY A 15 5.24 1.71 28.13
C GLY A 15 3.89 2.11 27.51
N ARG A 16 3.90 2.90 26.43
CA ARG A 16 2.69 3.35 25.73
C ARG A 16 2.03 2.18 25.00
N GLY A 17 0.78 1.89 25.36
CA GLY A 17 -0.02 0.84 24.72
C GLY A 17 -0.47 1.23 23.31
N ILE A 18 -0.93 0.22 22.54
CA ILE A 18 -1.42 0.40 21.16
C ILE A 18 -2.48 1.50 21.02
N VAL A 19 -3.32 1.69 22.06
CA VAL A 19 -4.38 2.72 22.11
C VAL A 19 -3.79 4.12 22.08
N THR A 20 -2.83 4.43 22.95
CA THR A 20 -2.21 5.76 23.04
C THR A 20 -1.46 6.10 21.75
N VAL A 21 -0.72 5.16 21.18
CA VAL A 21 -0.02 5.37 19.90
C VAL A 21 -1.02 5.60 18.76
N ASN A 22 -2.14 4.88 18.78
CA ASN A 22 -3.21 5.06 17.81
C ASN A 22 -3.84 6.45 17.89
N GLU A 23 -4.13 6.93 19.10
CA GLU A 23 -4.67 8.28 19.34
C GLU A 23 -3.70 9.35 18.85
N GLU A 24 -2.40 9.20 19.11
CA GLU A 24 -1.36 10.13 18.63
C GLU A 24 -1.28 10.16 17.10
N TRP A 25 -1.30 9.00 16.43
CA TRP A 25 -1.21 8.93 14.98
C TRP A 25 -2.42 9.50 14.25
N ARG A 26 -3.58 9.56 14.93
CA ARG A 26 -4.86 10.05 14.37
C ARG A 26 -5.37 11.30 15.06
N TRP A 27 -4.49 12.04 15.74
CA TRP A 27 -4.89 13.15 16.62
C TRP A 27 -5.72 14.21 15.89
N ASP A 28 -5.47 14.43 14.60
CA ASP A 28 -6.13 15.39 13.72
C ASP A 28 -7.11 14.74 12.71
N TRP A 29 -7.30 13.42 12.74
CA TRP A 29 -8.21 12.74 11.82
C TRP A 29 -9.66 12.98 12.24
N SER A 30 -10.49 13.32 11.25
CA SER A 30 -11.94 13.44 11.40
C SER A 30 -12.62 12.08 11.32
N ASP A 31 -13.88 12.01 11.75
CA ASP A 31 -14.74 10.89 11.37
C ASP A 31 -14.88 10.86 9.84
N PRO A 32 -14.94 9.68 9.21
CA PRO A 32 -14.96 8.34 9.82
C PRO A 32 -13.59 7.76 10.21
N PHE A 33 -12.48 8.39 9.81
CA PHE A 33 -11.11 7.87 9.95
C PHE A 33 -10.63 7.72 11.39
N ARG A 34 -11.18 8.53 12.32
CA ARG A 34 -10.89 8.42 13.75
C ARG A 34 -11.23 7.03 14.32
N GLY A 35 -12.24 6.36 13.77
CA GLY A 35 -12.68 5.02 14.17
C GLY A 35 -11.82 3.86 13.66
N LEU A 36 -10.80 4.13 12.83
CA LEU A 36 -9.90 3.11 12.31
C LEU A 36 -8.83 2.73 13.34
N LEU A 37 -8.26 1.53 13.24
CA LEU A 37 -7.16 1.09 14.10
C LEU A 37 -5.88 0.94 13.27
N VAL A 38 -4.99 1.91 13.39
CA VAL A 38 -3.73 1.96 12.65
C VAL A 38 -2.72 1.00 13.27
N PHE A 39 -2.08 0.16 12.47
CA PHE A 39 -1.08 -0.82 12.93
C PHE A 39 0.28 -0.68 12.25
N ALA A 40 0.36 0.05 11.14
CA ALA A 40 1.62 0.34 10.46
C ALA A 40 1.58 1.71 9.77
N LYS A 41 2.77 2.26 9.51
CA LYS A 41 2.97 3.48 8.72
C LYS A 41 4.31 3.44 8.00
N GLU A 42 4.40 4.21 6.93
CA GLU A 42 5.66 4.42 6.22
C GLU A 42 6.40 5.63 6.82
N GLN A 43 7.70 5.50 7.13
CA GLN A 43 8.43 6.51 7.92
C GLN A 43 8.50 7.90 7.29
N ALA A 44 8.71 7.93 5.98
CA ALA A 44 9.01 9.16 5.24
C ALA A 44 7.80 9.71 4.48
N LEU A 45 6.66 9.01 4.55
CA LEU A 45 5.47 9.29 3.75
C LEU A 45 4.26 9.40 4.67
N ALA A 46 3.25 10.12 4.21
CA ALA A 46 2.01 10.35 4.95
C ALA A 46 1.05 9.15 4.83
N TYR A 47 1.58 7.92 4.74
CA TYR A 47 0.85 6.71 4.41
C TYR A 47 0.73 5.78 5.62
N TYR A 48 -0.50 5.34 5.88
CA TYR A 48 -0.84 4.51 7.02
C TYR A 48 -1.58 3.25 6.60
N PHE A 49 -1.49 2.21 7.43
CA PHE A 49 -2.27 0.99 7.29
C PHE A 49 -3.12 0.78 8.53
N ALA A 50 -4.42 0.56 8.33
CA ALA A 50 -5.36 0.42 9.43
C ALA A 50 -6.37 -0.68 9.19
N THR A 51 -6.88 -1.28 10.27
CA THR A 51 -8.09 -2.10 10.19
C THR A 51 -9.34 -1.24 10.27
N VAL A 52 -10.46 -1.76 9.76
CA VAL A 52 -11.79 -1.12 9.80
C VAL A 52 -12.73 -1.91 10.73
N PRO A 53 -12.74 -1.63 12.06
CA PRO A 53 -13.58 -2.37 13.00
C PRO A 53 -15.08 -2.40 12.66
N GLY A 54 -15.60 -1.32 12.08
CA GLY A 54 -17.01 -1.22 11.68
C GLY A 54 -17.42 -2.14 10.52
N LEU A 55 -16.45 -2.79 9.85
CA LEU A 55 -16.67 -3.76 8.78
C LEU A 55 -16.21 -5.17 9.16
N ALA A 56 -16.05 -5.45 10.45
CA ALA A 56 -15.74 -6.80 10.92
C ALA A 56 -16.80 -7.81 10.47
N ASP A 57 -16.38 -9.01 10.07
CA ASP A 57 -17.29 -10.11 9.78
C ASP A 57 -17.86 -10.75 11.06
N GLU A 58 -18.66 -11.81 10.90
CA GLU A 58 -19.28 -12.54 12.01
C GLU A 58 -18.26 -13.18 12.96
N GLN A 59 -17.03 -13.40 12.51
CA GLN A 59 -15.91 -13.93 13.28
C GLN A 59 -15.05 -12.81 13.90
N GLY A 60 -15.37 -11.55 13.63
CA GLY A 60 -14.63 -10.38 14.10
C GLY A 60 -13.40 -10.04 13.25
N ILE A 61 -13.24 -10.64 12.07
CA ILE A 61 -12.12 -10.37 11.17
C ILE A 61 -12.37 -9.03 10.47
N GLN A 62 -11.41 -8.11 10.60
CA GLN A 62 -11.53 -6.75 10.10
C GLN A 62 -10.74 -6.58 8.81
N PRO A 63 -11.30 -5.91 7.78
CA PRO A 63 -10.56 -5.58 6.58
C PRO A 63 -9.52 -4.49 6.85
N VAL A 64 -8.55 -4.39 5.95
CA VAL A 64 -7.42 -3.47 6.01
C VAL A 64 -7.51 -2.44 4.90
N VAL A 65 -7.17 -1.21 5.25
CA VAL A 65 -7.08 -0.08 4.32
C VAL A 65 -5.68 0.54 4.34
N TRP A 66 -5.27 1.05 3.18
CA TRP A 66 -4.16 1.99 3.03
C TRP A 66 -4.74 3.41 3.06
N ILE A 67 -4.11 4.34 3.78
CA ILE A 67 -4.65 5.69 4.02
C ILE A 67 -3.61 6.70 3.56
N ASP A 68 -4.04 7.66 2.75
CA ASP A 68 -3.28 8.85 2.42
C ASP A 68 -3.72 10.01 3.34
N THR A 69 -2.74 10.76 3.82
CA THR A 69 -2.97 11.95 4.67
C THR A 69 -2.25 13.19 4.13
N TYR A 70 -1.62 13.11 2.96
CA TYR A 70 -0.80 14.19 2.40
C TYR A 70 -1.62 15.26 1.66
N GLU A 71 -2.48 14.85 0.72
CA GLU A 71 -3.31 15.78 -0.06
C GLU A 71 -4.74 15.82 0.48
N ASP A 72 -5.46 14.72 0.35
CA ASP A 72 -6.81 14.51 0.85
C ASP A 72 -6.86 13.27 1.74
N LEU A 73 -7.64 13.32 2.82
CA LEU A 73 -7.81 12.18 3.72
C LEU A 73 -8.78 11.17 3.11
N TYR A 74 -8.25 10.12 2.48
CA TYR A 74 -9.02 9.00 1.94
C TYR A 74 -8.33 7.66 2.24
N ALA A 75 -9.05 6.55 2.06
CA ALA A 75 -8.48 5.22 2.22
C ALA A 75 -8.85 4.25 1.10
N LEU A 76 -7.87 3.45 0.67
CA LEU A 76 -8.02 2.36 -0.28
C LEU A 76 -8.19 1.03 0.46
N PRO A 77 -9.23 0.23 0.16
CA PRO A 77 -9.37 -1.11 0.71
C PRO A 77 -8.37 -2.06 0.04
N ILE A 78 -7.45 -2.64 0.82
CA ILE A 78 -6.32 -3.41 0.28
C ILE A 78 -6.33 -4.89 0.68
N ALA A 79 -7.08 -5.29 1.71
CA ALA A 79 -7.23 -6.69 2.10
C ALA A 79 -8.47 -6.92 2.97
N SER A 80 -9.02 -8.13 2.97
CA SER A 80 -10.13 -8.52 3.84
C SER A 80 -9.70 -8.85 5.28
N SER A 81 -8.41 -9.01 5.51
CA SER A 81 -7.82 -9.29 6.83
C SER A 81 -6.34 -8.90 6.86
N ILE A 82 -5.75 -8.87 8.07
CA ILE A 82 -4.31 -8.66 8.25
C ILE A 82 -3.49 -9.77 7.58
N ASP A 83 -3.94 -11.03 7.66
CA ASP A 83 -3.24 -12.15 7.01
C ASP A 83 -3.22 -11.98 5.49
N ARG A 84 -4.35 -11.58 4.90
CA ARG A 84 -4.45 -11.30 3.46
C ARG A 84 -3.64 -10.08 3.04
N PHE A 85 -3.53 -9.08 3.92
CA PHE A 85 -2.62 -7.95 3.70
C PHE A 85 -1.17 -8.43 3.59
N PHE A 86 -0.68 -9.24 4.54
CA PHE A 86 0.69 -9.73 4.50
C PHE A 86 0.97 -10.64 3.30
N ASP A 87 0.01 -11.51 2.96
CA ASP A 87 0.08 -12.37 1.77
C ASP A 87 0.24 -11.53 0.48
N THR A 88 -0.64 -10.54 0.31
CA THR A 88 -0.62 -9.63 -0.85
C THR A 88 0.65 -8.78 -0.89
N TYR A 89 1.05 -8.23 0.27
CA TYR A 89 2.24 -7.39 0.38
C TYR A 89 3.52 -8.20 0.08
N SER A 90 3.62 -9.43 0.57
CA SER A 90 4.73 -10.34 0.25
C SER A 90 4.87 -10.55 -1.25
N HIS A 91 3.76 -10.86 -1.94
CA HIS A 91 3.78 -11.01 -3.40
C HIS A 91 4.13 -9.72 -4.15
N SER A 92 3.74 -8.55 -3.61
CA SER A 92 4.16 -7.28 -4.21
C SER A 92 5.67 -7.05 -4.09
N LEU A 93 6.29 -7.46 -2.97
CA LEU A 93 7.74 -7.38 -2.78
C LEU A 93 8.48 -8.38 -3.66
N GLU A 94 7.95 -9.58 -3.87
CA GLU A 94 8.50 -10.54 -4.82
C GLU A 94 8.51 -9.99 -6.24
N ARG A 95 7.38 -9.40 -6.69
CA ARG A 95 7.29 -8.71 -7.99
C ARG A 95 8.28 -7.54 -8.09
N GLN A 96 8.47 -6.79 -7.02
CA GLN A 96 9.44 -5.69 -6.96
C GLN A 96 10.88 -6.20 -7.18
N VAL A 97 11.23 -7.34 -6.59
CA VAL A 97 12.55 -7.97 -6.78
C VAL A 97 12.72 -8.45 -8.22
N GLU A 98 11.68 -9.03 -8.82
CA GLU A 98 11.69 -9.46 -10.22
C GLU A 98 11.92 -8.27 -11.16
N LEU A 99 11.21 -7.16 -10.99
CA LEU A 99 11.38 -5.94 -11.78
C LEU A 99 12.80 -5.38 -11.67
N ILE A 100 13.37 -5.34 -10.46
CA ILE A 100 14.75 -4.89 -10.23
C ILE A 100 15.73 -5.81 -10.97
N ARG A 101 15.49 -7.13 -10.94
CA ARG A 101 16.34 -8.11 -11.64
C ARG A 101 16.28 -7.92 -13.15
N GLU A 102 15.09 -7.78 -13.73
CA GLU A 102 14.88 -7.58 -15.16
C GLU A 102 15.53 -6.29 -15.67
N ASP A 103 15.36 -5.19 -14.92
CA ASP A 103 16.01 -3.91 -15.23
C ASP A 103 17.53 -4.01 -15.16
N SER A 104 18.06 -4.72 -14.16
CA SER A 104 19.51 -4.97 -14.03
C SER A 104 20.05 -5.78 -15.21
N GLU A 105 19.35 -6.84 -15.62
CA GLU A 105 19.69 -7.68 -16.78
C GLU A 105 19.63 -6.87 -18.08
N PHE A 106 18.61 -6.03 -18.25
CA PHE A 106 18.47 -5.13 -19.40
C PHE A 106 19.63 -4.11 -19.48
N LYS A 107 19.96 -3.45 -18.36
CA LYS A 107 21.07 -2.49 -18.27
C LYS A 107 22.41 -3.14 -18.63
N ALA A 108 22.67 -4.36 -18.13
CA ALA A 108 23.89 -5.11 -18.42
C ALA A 108 24.03 -5.50 -19.91
N ARG A 109 22.92 -5.91 -20.55
CA ARG A 109 22.89 -6.17 -21.99
C ARG A 109 23.18 -4.92 -22.81
N LEU A 110 22.55 -3.80 -22.47
CA LEU A 110 22.75 -2.52 -23.13
C LEU A 110 24.22 -2.04 -23.02
N GLU A 111 24.85 -2.27 -21.87
CA GLU A 111 26.28 -1.98 -21.66
C GLU A 111 27.20 -2.88 -22.50
N THR A 112 26.86 -4.16 -22.62
CA THR A 112 27.62 -5.08 -23.49
C THR A 112 27.55 -4.66 -24.96
N GLU A 113 26.39 -4.19 -25.43
CA GLU A 113 26.16 -3.81 -26.83
C GLU A 113 26.65 -2.40 -27.17
N SER A 114 26.48 -1.44 -26.26
CA SER A 114 26.70 0.00 -26.51
C SER A 114 27.86 0.59 -25.70
N GLY A 115 28.59 -0.21 -24.92
CA GLY A 115 29.58 0.25 -23.95
C GLY A 115 28.95 0.95 -22.74
N PRO A 116 29.77 1.39 -21.77
CA PRO A 116 29.30 2.12 -20.59
C PRO A 116 28.66 3.46 -20.99
N PRO A 117 27.64 3.94 -20.24
CA PRO A 117 27.03 5.23 -20.52
C PRO A 117 28.05 6.36 -20.33
N ALA A 118 28.02 7.34 -21.23
CA ALA A 118 28.83 8.55 -21.07
C ALA A 118 28.43 9.29 -19.77
N PRO A 119 29.39 9.90 -19.05
CA PRO A 119 29.09 10.73 -17.89
C PRO A 119 28.04 11.79 -18.22
N ASP A 120 27.14 12.06 -17.28
CA ASP A 120 26.06 13.06 -17.38
C ASP A 120 25.07 12.88 -18.55
N SER A 121 25.14 11.76 -19.26
CA SER A 121 24.13 11.41 -20.26
C SER A 121 22.81 11.05 -19.58
N LEU A 122 21.70 11.21 -20.30
CA LEU A 122 20.41 10.65 -19.89
C LEU A 122 20.55 9.17 -19.55
N ARG A 123 21.42 8.44 -20.27
CA ARG A 123 21.69 7.03 -20.03
C ARG A 123 22.37 6.74 -18.68
N ALA A 124 23.17 7.66 -18.16
CA ALA A 124 23.81 7.56 -16.85
C ALA A 124 22.91 8.05 -15.70
N LEU A 125 21.93 8.90 -16.00
CA LEU A 125 20.97 9.40 -15.02
C LEU A 125 19.93 8.33 -14.68
N TRP A 126 19.19 7.84 -15.68
CA TRP A 126 18.16 6.80 -15.48
C TRP A 126 18.74 5.43 -15.10
N SER A 127 20.05 5.18 -15.27
CA SER A 127 20.68 3.92 -14.83
C SER A 127 20.72 3.80 -13.31
N LYS A 128 20.66 4.95 -12.62
CA LYS A 128 20.64 5.04 -11.15
C LYS A 128 19.23 4.89 -10.59
N ASP A 129 18.20 5.05 -11.43
CA ASP A 129 16.83 4.81 -11.02
C ASP A 129 16.61 3.31 -10.83
N ILE A 130 16.09 2.96 -9.67
CA ILE A 130 15.67 1.60 -9.33
C ILE A 130 14.17 1.57 -9.62
N PRO A 131 13.66 0.62 -10.45
CA PRO A 131 12.24 0.49 -10.68
C PRO A 131 11.53 0.24 -9.35
N ARG A 132 10.35 0.82 -9.16
CA ARG A 132 9.58 0.73 -7.92
C ARG A 132 8.12 0.43 -8.21
N ILE A 133 7.53 -0.45 -7.42
CA ILE A 133 6.11 -0.72 -7.33
C ILE A 133 5.54 0.17 -6.24
N ASN A 134 4.62 1.03 -6.63
CA ASN A 134 3.86 1.88 -5.74
C ASN A 134 2.66 1.08 -5.24
N PHE A 135 2.82 0.42 -4.09
CA PHE A 135 1.72 -0.25 -3.42
C PHE A 135 0.76 0.79 -2.80
N PRO A 136 -0.57 0.62 -2.90
CA PRO A 136 -1.31 -0.47 -3.56
C PRO A 136 -1.65 -0.21 -5.05
N TRP A 137 -1.28 0.96 -5.57
CA TRP A 137 -1.67 1.47 -6.89
C TRP A 137 -1.30 0.58 -8.07
N GLU A 138 -0.12 -0.05 -8.03
CA GLU A 138 0.42 -0.86 -9.14
C GLU A 138 0.16 -2.37 -9.00
N VAL A 139 -0.62 -2.79 -8.01
CA VAL A 139 -0.94 -4.22 -7.77
C VAL A 139 -2.44 -4.55 -7.62
N PRO A 140 -3.34 -3.93 -8.41
CA PRO A 140 -4.77 -4.24 -8.31
C PRO A 140 -5.08 -5.71 -8.62
N ASP A 141 -4.26 -6.37 -9.43
CA ASP A 141 -4.39 -7.80 -9.78
C ASP A 141 -4.05 -8.74 -8.62
N LEU A 142 -3.08 -8.38 -7.78
CA LEU A 142 -2.77 -9.15 -6.57
C LEU A 142 -3.89 -9.00 -5.54
N ILE A 143 -4.38 -7.77 -5.36
CA ILE A 143 -5.47 -7.45 -4.42
C ILE A 143 -6.78 -8.11 -4.85
N ALA A 144 -7.05 -8.19 -6.16
CA ALA A 144 -8.24 -8.84 -6.71
C ALA A 144 -8.35 -10.35 -6.39
N ARG A 145 -7.25 -11.00 -5.98
CA ARG A 145 -7.25 -12.41 -5.55
C ARG A 145 -7.95 -12.60 -4.20
N ASP A 146 -8.11 -11.54 -3.42
CA ASP A 146 -8.89 -11.56 -2.20
C ASP A 146 -10.39 -11.48 -2.49
N GLU A 147 -11.01 -12.64 -2.69
CA GLU A 147 -12.45 -12.75 -3.00
C GLU A 147 -13.36 -12.13 -1.92
N SER A 148 -12.92 -12.14 -0.66
CA SER A 148 -13.68 -11.54 0.43
C SER A 148 -13.65 -10.02 0.34
N LEU A 149 -12.48 -9.44 0.08
CA LEU A 149 -12.36 -8.00 -0.18
C LEU A 149 -13.18 -7.59 -1.40
N VAL A 150 -13.07 -8.34 -2.51
CA VAL A 150 -13.83 -8.08 -3.75
C VAL A 150 -15.33 -8.06 -3.49
N ARG A 151 -15.86 -8.96 -2.64
CA ARG A 151 -17.29 -8.94 -2.27
C ARG A 151 -17.67 -7.67 -1.51
N LEU A 152 -16.83 -7.21 -0.59
CA LEU A 152 -17.05 -5.96 0.15
C LEU A 152 -17.00 -4.74 -0.78
N LEU A 153 -16.06 -4.72 -1.72
CA LEU A 153 -15.93 -3.66 -2.74
C LEU A 153 -17.17 -3.59 -3.63
N ARG A 154 -17.64 -4.73 -4.15
CA ARG A 154 -18.87 -4.79 -4.97
C ARG A 154 -20.12 -4.33 -4.21
N ALA A 155 -20.13 -4.52 -2.90
CA ALA A 155 -21.22 -4.09 -2.03
C ALA A 155 -21.10 -2.62 -1.57
N GLY A 156 -20.13 -1.84 -2.08
CA GLY A 156 -19.94 -0.43 -1.73
C GLY A 156 -19.59 -0.20 -0.26
N ARG A 157 -19.03 -1.22 0.41
CA ARG A 157 -18.87 -1.18 1.87
C ARG A 157 -17.84 -0.16 2.35
N PHE A 158 -16.99 0.34 1.45
CA PHE A 158 -15.92 1.28 1.76
C PHE A 158 -16.15 2.69 1.21
N ASP A 159 -17.28 2.96 0.54
CA ASP A 159 -17.52 4.25 -0.13
C ASP A 159 -17.35 5.44 0.83
N PHE A 160 -17.71 5.25 2.10
CA PHE A 160 -17.56 6.25 3.16
C PHE A 160 -16.10 6.65 3.48
N LEU A 161 -15.11 5.83 3.12
CA LEU A 161 -13.67 6.12 3.28
C LEU A 161 -13.03 6.69 2.00
N MET A 162 -13.75 6.68 0.88
CA MET A 162 -13.27 7.13 -0.43
C MET A 162 -14.00 8.40 -0.90
N ASP A 163 -14.90 8.94 -0.07
CA ASP A 163 -15.73 10.09 -0.42
C ASP A 163 -14.90 11.27 -0.91
N GLY A 164 -15.23 11.80 -2.09
CA GLY A 164 -14.51 12.91 -2.72
C GLY A 164 -13.22 12.54 -3.46
N CYS A 165 -12.76 11.27 -3.45
CA CYS A 165 -11.54 10.85 -4.14
C CYS A 165 -11.85 10.04 -5.41
N GLU A 166 -11.85 10.69 -6.58
CA GLU A 166 -12.11 10.02 -7.87
C GLU A 166 -11.08 8.93 -8.19
N ASP A 167 -9.79 9.18 -7.89
CA ASP A 167 -8.70 8.23 -8.12
C ASP A 167 -8.89 6.93 -7.33
N ALA A 168 -9.40 7.01 -6.10
CA ALA A 168 -9.73 5.84 -5.29
C ALA A 168 -10.82 4.99 -5.93
N HIS A 169 -11.88 5.63 -6.44
CA HIS A 169 -12.96 4.94 -7.13
C HIS A 169 -12.49 4.32 -8.47
N GLU A 170 -11.66 5.02 -9.24
CA GLU A 170 -11.06 4.47 -10.45
C GLU A 170 -10.19 3.25 -10.14
N TRP A 171 -9.37 3.33 -9.09
CA TRP A 171 -8.53 2.23 -8.63
C TRP A 171 -9.34 1.01 -8.19
N VAL A 172 -10.44 1.19 -7.45
CA VAL A 172 -11.38 0.11 -7.14
C VAL A 172 -11.93 -0.51 -8.43
N GLY A 173 -12.23 0.30 -9.44
CA GLY A 173 -12.61 -0.18 -10.77
C GLY A 173 -11.56 -1.11 -11.39
N LYS A 174 -10.27 -0.78 -11.27
CA LYS A 174 -9.16 -1.63 -11.74
C LYS A 174 -9.10 -2.96 -10.98
N VAL A 175 -9.25 -2.94 -9.65
CA VAL A 175 -9.31 -4.17 -8.83
C VAL A 175 -10.47 -5.05 -9.27
N LEU A 176 -11.67 -4.49 -9.44
CA LEU A 176 -12.85 -5.26 -9.84
C LEU A 176 -12.74 -5.84 -11.26
N ALA A 177 -12.10 -5.12 -12.18
CA ALA A 177 -11.85 -5.58 -13.54
C ALA A 177 -10.86 -6.77 -13.57
N ALA A 178 -9.85 -6.77 -12.69
CA ALA A 178 -8.84 -7.81 -12.63
C ALA A 178 -9.37 -9.19 -12.17
N VAL A 179 -10.54 -9.25 -11.51
CA VAL A 179 -11.17 -10.51 -11.06
C VAL A 179 -11.58 -11.43 -12.22
N SER A 180 -11.72 -10.88 -13.43
CA SER A 180 -12.19 -11.62 -14.62
C SER A 180 -11.08 -12.12 -15.53
N THR A 181 -9.81 -11.99 -15.12
CA THR A 181 -8.62 -12.41 -15.89
C THR A 181 -7.97 -13.61 -15.25
#